data_AF-A0A7C2A1H9-F1
#
_entry.id   AF-A0A7C2A1H9-F1
#
_cell.length_a   1.000
_cell.length_b   1.000
_cell.length_c   1.000
_cell.angle_alpha   90.00
_cell.angle_beta   90.00
_cell.angle_gamma   90.00
#
_symmetry.space_group_name_H-M   'P 1'
#
loop_
_entity.id
_entity.type
_entity.pdbx_description
1 polymer ?
#
loop_
_entity_poly.entity_id
_entity_poly.type
_entity_poly.pdbx_seq_one_letter_code
_entity_poly.pdbx_strand_id
1 'polypeptide(L)'
;MEEDVIKMLKTKLPVQYLGPRKYPYYKYSDVVNQLNEAFRHDWSNEVRDFVVTDNEVVAVVIVRVGVVSHTQVGRAKIGKDRNGVILSIGNNYKSAVADGIKKCAELFGVSMFSESEEGEFEGTVPTASSPDPVLPPVSSSVTISTKTSPEKVLGPGMNLEVIRNLLGNSQGASGISAQSPASSARKSQVVQEAPFPTTGQDGTANDMQVGALHALSKRLGKAEEEVIKNGLQGSGKAVFSVLTKSEAIQLIKYLQETNSKNLIRV
;
A
#
# COMPACT_ATOMS: atom_id res chain seq x y z
N MET A 1 -37.52 7.95 -2.46
CA MET A 1 -36.10 7.94 -2.87
C MET A 1 -35.21 7.37 -1.79
N GLU A 2 -35.23 7.89 -0.56
CA GLU A 2 -34.42 7.33 0.54
C GLU A 2 -34.78 5.87 0.86
N GLU A 3 -36.06 5.50 0.84
CA GLU A 3 -36.50 4.13 1.09
C GLU A 3 -35.99 3.11 0.06
N ASP A 4 -35.90 3.50 -1.22
CA ASP A 4 -35.41 2.63 -2.30
C ASP A 4 -33.91 2.37 -2.14
N VAL A 5 -33.15 3.39 -1.75
CA VAL A 5 -31.70 3.26 -1.47
C VAL A 5 -31.49 2.34 -0.28
N ILE A 6 -32.20 2.58 0.83
CA ILE A 6 -32.09 1.74 2.04
C ILE A 6 -32.45 0.29 1.73
N LYS A 7 -33.50 0.06 0.92
CA LYS A 7 -33.90 -1.28 0.48
C LYS A 7 -32.80 -1.94 -0.35
N MET A 8 -32.18 -1.21 -1.28
CA MET A 8 -31.11 -1.73 -2.13
C MET A 8 -29.82 -2.04 -1.35
N LEU A 9 -29.46 -1.21 -0.38
CA LEU A 9 -28.32 -1.47 0.50
C LEU A 9 -28.52 -2.76 1.31
N LYS A 10 -29.75 -3.02 1.76
CA LYS A 10 -30.10 -4.25 2.51
C LYS A 10 -30.21 -5.50 1.64
N THR A 11 -30.21 -5.37 0.31
CA THR A 11 -30.27 -6.52 -0.60
C THR A 11 -28.97 -7.32 -0.51
N LYS A 12 -29.06 -8.61 -0.18
CA LYS A 12 -27.90 -9.50 -0.12
C LYS A 12 -27.41 -9.83 -1.52
N LEU A 13 -26.11 -9.68 -1.75
CA LEU A 13 -25.47 -10.14 -2.98
C LEU A 13 -25.43 -11.68 -3.04
N PRO A 14 -25.36 -12.27 -4.26
CA PRO A 14 -25.14 -13.69 -4.41
C PRO A 14 -23.77 -14.07 -3.84
N VAL A 15 -23.77 -14.83 -2.75
CA VAL A 15 -22.56 -15.36 -2.13
C VAL A 15 -21.95 -16.43 -3.03
N GLN A 16 -20.68 -16.31 -3.34
CA GLN A 16 -19.90 -17.38 -3.95
C GLN A 16 -19.01 -18.00 -2.88
N TYR A 17 -18.79 -19.30 -2.97
CA TYR A 17 -17.96 -20.01 -2.00
C TYR A 17 -16.63 -20.38 -2.63
N LEU A 18 -15.53 -19.99 -1.99
CA LEU A 18 -14.19 -20.31 -2.45
C LEU A 18 -13.56 -21.42 -1.59
N GLY A 19 -13.00 -22.42 -2.28
CA GLY A 19 -12.18 -23.48 -1.68
C GLY A 19 -12.96 -24.53 -0.89
N PRO A 20 -12.24 -25.54 -0.36
CA PRO A 20 -12.85 -26.68 0.34
C PRO A 20 -13.54 -26.29 1.65
N ARG A 21 -13.11 -25.19 2.27
CA ARG A 21 -13.69 -24.64 3.51
C ARG A 21 -14.85 -23.65 3.27
N LYS A 22 -15.32 -23.50 2.02
CA LYS A 22 -16.45 -22.65 1.62
C LYS A 22 -16.41 -21.26 2.27
N TYR A 23 -15.36 -20.49 2.00
CA TYR A 23 -15.33 -19.09 2.45
C TYR A 23 -16.28 -18.25 1.58
N PRO A 24 -17.24 -17.51 2.17
CA PRO A 24 -18.10 -16.63 1.42
C PRO A 24 -17.27 -15.51 0.79
N TYR A 25 -17.50 -15.27 -0.50
CA TYR A 25 -16.79 -14.30 -1.30
C TYR A 25 -17.75 -13.62 -2.27
N TYR A 26 -17.61 -12.31 -2.39
CA TYR A 26 -18.33 -11.50 -3.36
C TYR A 26 -17.38 -11.02 -4.45
N LYS A 27 -17.81 -11.16 -5.71
CA LYS A 27 -17.05 -10.61 -6.84
C LYS A 27 -17.07 -9.09 -6.77
N TYR A 28 -15.94 -8.51 -7.12
CA TYR A 28 -15.79 -7.07 -7.21
C TYR A 28 -16.84 -6.43 -8.15
N SER A 29 -17.16 -7.08 -9.27
CA SER A 29 -18.19 -6.62 -10.21
C SER A 29 -19.56 -6.44 -9.56
N ASP A 30 -19.94 -7.37 -8.68
CA ASP A 30 -21.27 -7.41 -8.08
C ASP A 30 -21.42 -6.27 -7.07
N VAL A 31 -20.35 -6.00 -6.30
CA VAL A 31 -20.28 -4.86 -5.38
C VAL A 31 -20.32 -3.53 -6.13
N VAL A 32 -19.59 -3.40 -7.25
CA VAL A 32 -19.62 -2.20 -8.08
C VAL A 32 -21.01 -1.95 -8.67
N ASN A 33 -21.67 -3.00 -9.15
CA ASN A 33 -23.03 -2.88 -9.68
C ASN A 33 -24.02 -2.45 -8.60
N GLN A 34 -23.92 -3.01 -7.39
CA GLN A 34 -24.78 -2.60 -6.29
C GLN A 34 -24.51 -1.17 -5.83
N LEU A 35 -23.25 -0.72 -5.79
CA LEU A 35 -22.90 0.68 -5.53
C LEU A 35 -23.49 1.61 -6.60
N ASN A 36 -23.37 1.22 -7.87
CA ASN A 36 -23.94 1.96 -9.00
C ASN A 36 -25.45 2.08 -8.90
N GLU A 37 -26.16 1.00 -8.56
CA GLU A 37 -27.61 0.99 -8.41
C GLU A 37 -28.06 1.78 -7.17
N ALA A 38 -27.42 1.56 -6.02
CA ALA A 38 -27.77 2.21 -4.76
C ALA A 38 -27.54 3.73 -4.79
N PHE A 39 -26.45 4.18 -5.44
CA PHE A 39 -26.07 5.58 -5.48
C PHE A 39 -26.28 6.22 -6.86
N ARG A 40 -26.95 5.55 -7.80
CA ARG A 40 -27.18 6.04 -9.16
C ARG A 40 -25.91 6.51 -9.86
N HIS A 41 -24.83 5.76 -9.69
CA HIS A 41 -23.48 6.08 -10.15
C HIS A 41 -22.86 7.36 -9.53
N ASP A 42 -23.48 7.97 -8.52
CA ASP A 42 -22.96 9.12 -7.78
C ASP A 42 -22.07 8.67 -6.61
N TRP A 43 -21.00 7.98 -6.95
CA TRP A 43 -19.95 7.60 -6.01
C TRP A 43 -18.59 7.64 -6.70
N SER A 44 -17.54 7.81 -5.91
CA SER A 44 -16.17 7.82 -6.41
C SER A 44 -15.25 7.04 -5.48
N ASN A 45 -14.11 6.61 -6.01
CA ASN A 45 -13.06 6.02 -5.21
C ASN A 45 -11.69 6.62 -5.57
N GLU A 46 -10.78 6.58 -4.60
CA GLU A 46 -9.44 7.13 -4.69
C GLU A 46 -8.48 6.17 -3.96
N VAL A 47 -7.37 5.81 -4.61
CA VAL A 47 -6.28 5.09 -3.95
C VAL A 47 -5.33 6.13 -3.37
N ARG A 48 -5.34 6.28 -2.05
CA ARG A 48 -4.55 7.31 -1.36
C ARG A 48 -3.08 6.92 -1.25
N ASP A 49 -2.83 5.66 -0.97
CA ASP A 49 -1.48 5.13 -0.80
C ASP A 49 -1.46 3.62 -1.09
N PHE A 50 -0.29 3.08 -1.43
CA PHE A 50 -0.08 1.65 -1.49
C PHE A 50 1.35 1.29 -1.12
N VAL A 51 1.50 0.16 -0.43
CA VAL A 51 2.78 -0.39 -0.01
C VAL A 51 2.92 -1.79 -0.58
N VAL A 52 4.05 -2.04 -1.23
CA VAL A 52 4.43 -3.38 -1.68
C VAL A 52 5.45 -3.93 -0.68
N THR A 53 5.12 -5.07 -0.08
CA THR A 53 6.02 -5.83 0.78
C THR A 53 6.48 -7.10 0.06
N ASP A 54 7.36 -7.88 0.67
CA ASP A 54 7.87 -9.13 0.07
C ASP A 54 6.77 -10.19 -0.16
N ASN A 55 5.64 -10.10 0.56
CA ASN A 55 4.62 -11.13 0.61
C ASN A 55 3.22 -10.64 0.25
N GLU A 56 2.97 -9.33 0.26
CA GLU A 56 1.67 -8.75 -0.01
C GLU A 56 1.74 -7.33 -0.56
N VAL A 57 0.70 -6.95 -1.30
CA VAL A 57 0.40 -5.57 -1.66
C VAL A 57 -0.71 -5.09 -0.76
N VAL A 58 -0.52 -3.92 -0.16
CA VAL A 58 -1.49 -3.26 0.72
C VAL A 58 -1.86 -1.94 0.07
N ALA A 59 -3.15 -1.65 -0.08
CA ALA A 59 -3.66 -0.43 -0.68
C ALA A 59 -4.63 0.28 0.28
N VAL A 60 -4.45 1.58 0.48
CA VAL A 60 -5.36 2.44 1.24
C VAL A 60 -6.33 3.08 0.26
N VAL A 61 -7.60 2.74 0.37
CA VAL A 61 -8.65 3.18 -0.54
C VAL A 61 -9.66 4.04 0.20
N ILE A 62 -10.09 5.13 -0.43
CA ILE A 62 -11.19 5.98 0.01
C ILE A 62 -12.34 5.80 -0.97
N VAL A 63 -13.55 5.59 -0.46
CA VAL A 63 -14.80 5.62 -1.23
C VAL A 63 -15.65 6.77 -0.72
N ARG A 64 -16.21 7.57 -1.63
CA ARG A 64 -17.01 8.76 -1.34
C ARG A 64 -18.37 8.68 -2.00
N VAL A 65 -19.41 9.06 -1.26
CA VAL A 65 -20.80 9.19 -1.72
C VAL A 65 -21.33 10.52 -1.18
N GLY A 66 -21.52 11.51 -2.05
CA GLY A 66 -21.86 12.87 -1.63
C GLY A 66 -20.86 13.45 -0.63
N VAL A 67 -21.32 13.75 0.58
CA VAL A 67 -20.50 14.30 1.69
C VAL A 67 -19.86 13.24 2.59
N VAL A 68 -20.25 11.97 2.45
CA VAL A 68 -19.79 10.87 3.30
C VAL A 68 -18.62 10.16 2.61
N SER A 69 -17.57 9.88 3.38
CA SER A 69 -16.44 9.10 2.91
C SER A 69 -16.02 8.05 3.93
N HIS A 70 -15.62 6.89 3.42
CA HIS A 70 -15.03 5.82 4.19
C HIS A 70 -13.65 5.47 3.63
N THR A 71 -12.72 5.18 4.53
CA THR A 71 -11.35 4.79 4.18
C THR A 71 -11.08 3.41 4.73
N GLN A 72 -10.61 2.49 3.88
CA GLN A 72 -10.24 1.14 4.29
C GLN A 72 -8.97 0.65 3.63
N VAL A 73 -8.41 -0.40 4.21
CA VAL A 73 -7.20 -1.06 3.73
C VAL A 73 -7.55 -2.38 3.04
N GLY A 74 -7.17 -2.47 1.78
CA GLY A 74 -7.24 -3.69 0.99
C GLY A 74 -5.90 -4.41 0.90
N ARG A 75 -5.91 -5.73 0.85
CA ARG A 75 -4.69 -6.56 0.85
C ARG A 75 -4.75 -7.63 -0.23
N ALA A 76 -3.61 -7.94 -0.83
CA ALA A 76 -3.47 -9.05 -1.74
C ALA A 76 -2.13 -9.75 -1.56
N LYS A 77 -2.17 -11.06 -1.36
CA LYS A 77 -0.96 -11.88 -1.20
C LYS A 77 -0.24 -11.99 -2.55
N ILE A 78 1.06 -11.73 -2.55
CA ILE A 78 1.88 -11.85 -3.75
C ILE A 78 2.14 -13.34 -4.03
N GLY A 79 1.59 -13.80 -5.16
CA GLY A 79 1.91 -15.12 -5.70
C GLY A 79 3.35 -15.19 -6.19
N LYS A 80 4.08 -16.20 -5.73
CA LYS A 80 5.44 -16.55 -6.17
C LYS A 80 5.40 -17.89 -6.90
N ASP A 81 6.17 -18.01 -7.97
CA ASP A 81 6.39 -19.28 -8.65
C ASP A 81 7.24 -20.23 -7.79
N ARG A 82 7.37 -21.50 -8.19
CA ARG A 82 8.22 -22.52 -7.54
C ARG A 82 9.68 -22.08 -7.38
N ASN A 83 10.13 -21.21 -8.28
CA ASN A 83 11.49 -20.62 -8.26
C ASN A 83 11.60 -19.36 -7.39
N GLY A 84 10.53 -18.97 -6.67
CA GLY A 84 10.49 -17.79 -5.81
C GLY A 84 10.27 -16.47 -6.56
N VAL A 85 10.14 -16.50 -7.89
CA VAL A 85 9.91 -15.31 -8.72
C VAL A 85 8.49 -14.80 -8.55
N ILE A 86 8.33 -13.49 -8.37
CA ILE A 86 7.02 -12.84 -8.25
C ILE A 86 6.28 -12.92 -9.59
N LEU A 87 5.06 -13.43 -9.58
CA LEU A 87 4.28 -13.64 -10.81
C LEU A 87 3.84 -12.31 -11.45
N SER A 88 3.14 -11.45 -10.71
CA SER A 88 2.69 -10.15 -11.20
C SER A 88 2.25 -9.24 -10.06
N ILE A 89 3.04 -8.20 -9.78
CA ILE A 89 2.69 -7.18 -8.77
C ILE A 89 1.43 -6.40 -9.19
N GLY A 90 1.26 -6.14 -10.49
CA GLY A 90 0.12 -5.38 -11.01
C GLY A 90 -1.23 -6.05 -10.74
N ASN A 91 -1.30 -7.38 -10.86
CA ASN A 91 -2.53 -8.12 -10.52
C ASN A 91 -2.81 -8.06 -9.02
N ASN A 92 -1.78 -8.21 -8.18
CA ASN A 92 -1.93 -8.11 -6.73
C ASN A 92 -2.37 -6.70 -6.31
N TYR A 93 -1.82 -5.65 -6.92
CA TYR A 93 -2.26 -4.28 -6.69
C TYR A 93 -3.74 -4.09 -7.01
N LYS A 94 -4.20 -4.55 -8.19
CA LYS A 94 -5.63 -4.51 -8.56
C LYS A 94 -6.50 -5.26 -7.57
N SER A 95 -6.06 -6.44 -7.11
CA SER A 95 -6.75 -7.22 -6.10
C SER A 95 -6.81 -6.50 -4.74
N ALA A 96 -5.73 -5.85 -4.32
CA ALA A 96 -5.69 -5.08 -3.08
C ALA A 96 -6.64 -3.88 -3.14
N VAL A 97 -6.66 -3.14 -4.25
CA VAL A 97 -7.60 -2.03 -4.43
C VAL A 97 -9.05 -2.53 -4.42
N ALA A 98 -9.34 -3.62 -5.15
CA ALA A 98 -10.68 -4.21 -5.17
C ALA A 98 -11.14 -4.66 -3.77
N ASP A 99 -10.24 -5.24 -2.96
CA ASP A 99 -10.51 -5.62 -1.58
C ASP A 99 -10.82 -4.39 -0.69
N GLY A 100 -10.07 -3.30 -0.84
CA GLY A 100 -10.29 -2.05 -0.12
C GLY A 100 -11.64 -1.40 -0.47
N ILE A 101 -12.03 -1.43 -1.74
CA ILE A 101 -13.34 -0.94 -2.19
C ILE A 101 -14.47 -1.76 -1.57
N LYS A 102 -14.38 -3.10 -1.56
CA LYS A 102 -15.40 -3.96 -0.96
C LYS A 102 -15.60 -3.66 0.52
N LYS A 103 -14.51 -3.56 1.28
CA LYS A 103 -14.54 -3.19 2.70
C LYS A 103 -15.12 -1.80 2.95
N CYS A 104 -14.89 -0.84 2.05
CA CYS A 104 -15.54 0.47 2.15
C CYS A 104 -17.04 0.37 1.85
N ALA A 105 -17.43 -0.42 0.83
CA ALA A 105 -18.82 -0.63 0.45
C ALA A 105 -19.64 -1.23 1.60
N GLU A 106 -19.05 -2.16 2.35
CA GLU A 106 -19.64 -2.74 3.57
C GLU A 106 -20.01 -1.68 4.62
N LEU A 107 -19.19 -0.64 4.79
CA LEU A 107 -19.49 0.46 5.72
C LEU A 107 -20.68 1.32 5.26
N PHE A 108 -20.93 1.38 3.96
CA PHE A 108 -22.16 1.97 3.41
C PHE A 108 -23.37 1.03 3.51
N GLY A 109 -23.20 -0.18 4.07
CA GLY A 109 -24.23 -1.21 4.15
C GLY A 109 -24.36 -2.06 2.89
N VAL A 110 -23.56 -1.82 1.85
CA VAL A 110 -23.53 -2.64 0.64
C VAL A 110 -22.84 -3.96 0.96
N SER A 111 -23.51 -5.08 0.70
CA SER A 111 -22.92 -6.42 0.90
C SER A 111 -22.44 -6.66 2.34
N MET A 112 -23.17 -6.14 3.35
CA MET A 112 -22.83 -6.33 4.76
C MET A 112 -22.67 -7.83 5.06
N PHE A 113 -21.48 -8.20 5.53
CA PHE A 113 -21.20 -9.57 5.94
C PHE A 113 -22.18 -9.98 7.04
N SER A 114 -22.87 -11.10 6.83
CA SER A 114 -23.20 -11.94 7.96
C SER A 114 -21.91 -12.69 8.25
N GLU A 115 -21.07 -12.19 9.16
CA GLU A 115 -20.28 -13.13 9.95
C GLU A 115 -21.33 -13.97 10.68
N SER A 116 -21.70 -15.10 10.08
CA SER A 116 -22.51 -16.08 10.79
C SER A 116 -21.68 -16.51 12.00
N GLU A 117 -22.07 -16.05 13.19
CA GLU A 117 -21.67 -16.65 14.47
C GLU A 117 -22.23 -18.08 14.59
N GLU A 118 -21.97 -18.95 13.62
CA GLU A 118 -22.37 -20.36 13.68
C GLU A 118 -21.27 -21.20 13.07
N GLY A 119 -20.07 -21.03 13.61
CA GLY A 119 -19.13 -22.15 13.72
C GLY A 119 -19.53 -22.95 14.94
N GLU A 120 -20.57 -23.79 14.84
CA GLU A 120 -20.74 -24.91 15.75
C GLU A 120 -19.48 -25.78 15.63
N PHE A 121 -18.53 -25.52 16.52
CA PHE A 121 -17.47 -26.46 16.82
C PHE A 121 -18.16 -27.65 17.47
N GLU A 122 -18.45 -28.68 16.69
CA GLU A 122 -18.83 -30.00 17.19
C GLU A 122 -17.60 -30.63 17.86
N GLY A 123 -17.16 -30.01 18.95
CA GLY A 123 -16.35 -30.63 19.97
C GLY A 123 -17.29 -31.51 20.76
N THR A 124 -17.23 -32.81 20.51
CA THR A 124 -17.87 -33.84 21.31
C THR A 124 -17.44 -33.65 22.76
N VAL A 125 -18.31 -33.03 23.57
CA VAL A 125 -18.14 -32.91 25.01
C VAL A 125 -18.47 -34.30 25.58
N PRO A 126 -17.56 -35.01 26.25
CA PRO A 126 -17.91 -36.26 26.91
C PRO A 126 -18.92 -35.98 28.02
N THR A 127 -20.12 -36.52 27.84
CA THR A 127 -21.21 -36.55 28.81
C THR A 127 -20.70 -37.10 30.15
N ALA A 128 -20.71 -36.25 31.17
CA ALA A 128 -20.44 -36.62 32.54
C ALA A 128 -21.61 -37.47 33.10
N SER A 129 -21.33 -38.71 33.44
CA SER A 129 -22.20 -39.54 34.28
C SER A 129 -21.77 -39.41 35.75
N SER A 130 -22.64 -38.76 36.54
CA SER A 130 -23.00 -38.97 37.95
C SER A 130 -21.95 -39.14 39.07
N PRO A 131 -22.29 -38.73 40.32
CA PRO A 131 -21.32 -38.46 41.41
C PRO A 131 -21.21 -39.59 42.45
N ASP A 132 -20.08 -39.61 43.17
CA ASP A 132 -19.88 -39.90 44.63
C ASP A 132 -18.44 -40.41 44.90
N PRO A 133 -17.89 -40.42 46.14
CA PRO A 133 -18.01 -39.47 47.25
C PRO A 133 -16.61 -39.00 47.79
N VAL A 134 -16.67 -38.07 48.74
CA VAL A 134 -15.62 -37.34 49.47
C VAL A 134 -14.46 -38.18 50.03
N LEU A 135 -13.21 -37.70 49.85
CA LEU A 135 -12.05 -37.97 50.73
C LEU A 135 -11.18 -36.70 50.95
N PRO A 136 -10.49 -36.56 52.11
CA PRO A 136 -10.03 -35.29 52.70
C PRO A 136 -8.67 -34.76 52.18
N PRO A 137 -8.26 -33.51 52.54
CA PRO A 137 -7.21 -32.79 51.83
C PRO A 137 -5.81 -33.18 52.30
N VAL A 138 -4.91 -33.38 51.34
CA VAL A 138 -3.46 -33.44 51.60
C VAL A 138 -2.77 -32.24 50.98
N SER A 139 -2.18 -31.47 51.88
CA SER A 139 -1.32 -30.31 51.68
C SER A 139 -0.10 -30.65 50.82
N SER A 140 0.20 -29.83 49.80
CA SER A 140 1.55 -29.63 49.25
C SER A 140 1.62 -28.40 48.34
N SER A 141 2.05 -27.30 48.95
CA SER A 141 3.08 -26.36 48.47
C SER A 141 3.05 -25.86 47.02
N VAL A 142 2.66 -24.59 46.92
CA VAL A 142 2.97 -23.64 45.85
C VAL A 142 4.46 -23.64 45.49
N THR A 143 4.78 -23.70 44.19
CA THR A 143 6.04 -23.19 43.66
C THR A 143 5.74 -22.44 42.37
N ILE A 144 5.68 -21.12 42.48
CA ILE A 144 5.67 -20.19 41.36
C ILE A 144 7.08 -20.13 40.81
N SER A 145 7.27 -20.56 39.55
CA SER A 145 8.51 -20.34 38.82
C SER A 145 8.22 -19.41 37.65
N THR A 146 8.40 -18.12 37.89
CA THR A 146 8.48 -17.07 36.87
C THR A 146 9.75 -17.26 36.05
N LYS A 147 9.62 -17.38 34.72
CA LYS A 147 10.76 -17.16 33.81
C LYS A 147 10.34 -16.32 32.61
N THR A 148 10.56 -15.02 32.78
CA THR A 148 10.63 -13.97 31.78
C THR A 148 11.91 -14.09 30.95
N SER A 149 11.82 -13.97 29.63
CA SER A 149 12.92 -13.65 28.70
C SER A 149 12.39 -13.27 27.31
N PRO A 150 13.18 -12.52 26.51
CA PRO A 150 12.69 -11.21 26.06
C PRO A 150 12.33 -11.12 24.58
N GLU A 151 11.50 -10.11 24.36
CA GLU A 151 11.02 -9.49 23.14
C GLU A 151 12.17 -8.99 22.23
N LYS A 152 12.16 -9.37 20.95
CA LYS A 152 13.04 -8.84 19.92
C LYS A 152 12.19 -8.16 18.85
N VAL A 153 12.10 -6.84 18.95
CA VAL A 153 11.43 -5.94 18.00
C VAL A 153 12.26 -5.87 16.72
N LEU A 154 11.70 -6.31 15.59
CA LEU A 154 12.28 -6.17 14.26
C LEU A 154 11.40 -5.23 13.44
N GLY A 155 11.87 -4.00 13.23
CA GLY A 155 11.17 -2.97 12.46
C GLY A 155 11.17 -3.23 10.94
N PRO A 156 10.22 -2.63 10.19
CA PRO A 156 10.08 -2.86 8.76
C PRO A 156 11.10 -2.05 7.95
N GLY A 157 12.03 -2.72 7.29
CA GLY A 157 12.89 -2.15 6.26
C GLY A 157 12.15 -2.08 4.92
N MET A 158 11.99 -0.88 4.37
CA MET A 158 11.57 -0.68 2.98
C MET A 158 12.75 -0.99 2.04
N ASN A 159 12.50 -1.84 1.03
CA ASN A 159 13.47 -2.25 0.03
C ASN A 159 13.60 -1.19 -1.09
N LEU A 160 14.84 -0.77 -1.38
CA LEU A 160 15.20 0.36 -2.26
C LEU A 160 15.07 0.07 -3.76
N GLU A 161 14.81 -1.17 -4.18
CA GLU A 161 14.69 -1.49 -5.62
C GLU A 161 13.37 -0.99 -6.26
N VAL A 162 12.34 -0.72 -5.47
CA VAL A 162 11.03 -0.28 -5.98
C VAL A 162 11.05 1.19 -6.47
N ILE A 163 11.95 2.03 -5.92
CA ILE A 163 12.08 3.44 -6.30
C ILE A 163 12.73 3.60 -7.69
N ARG A 164 13.56 2.64 -8.10
CA ARG A 164 14.28 2.69 -9.38
C ARG A 164 13.35 2.56 -10.60
N ASN A 165 12.25 1.81 -10.47
CA ASN A 165 11.34 1.52 -11.58
C ASN A 165 10.20 2.53 -11.73
N LEU A 166 10.00 3.44 -10.76
CA LEU A 166 8.96 4.47 -10.80
C LEU A 166 9.43 5.82 -11.37
N LEU A 167 10.74 6.01 -11.58
CA LEU A 167 11.33 7.26 -12.07
C LEU A 167 11.88 7.18 -13.51
N GLY A 168 11.57 6.12 -14.27
CA GLY A 168 12.10 5.92 -15.61
C GLY A 168 11.13 5.24 -16.58
N ASN A 169 10.11 5.97 -17.06
CA ASN A 169 9.65 5.93 -18.45
C ASN A 169 8.43 6.85 -18.64
N SER A 170 8.68 8.11 -18.98
CA SER A 170 7.70 8.98 -19.63
C SER A 170 8.20 9.33 -21.03
N GLN A 171 7.99 8.44 -21.98
CA GLN A 171 7.96 8.77 -23.41
C GLN A 171 6.56 8.44 -23.91
N GLY A 172 5.96 9.43 -24.58
CA GLY A 172 4.52 9.55 -24.79
C GLY A 172 3.90 8.55 -25.76
N ALA A 173 2.58 8.46 -25.67
CA ALA A 173 1.73 7.87 -26.70
C ALA A 173 0.40 8.62 -26.73
N SER A 174 0.40 9.74 -27.44
CA SER A 174 -0.80 10.42 -27.93
C SER A 174 -1.06 9.98 -29.37
N GLY A 175 -2.31 9.61 -29.66
CA GLY A 175 -2.91 9.67 -31.00
C GLY A 175 -2.75 8.43 -31.89
N ILE A 176 -3.84 7.67 -32.04
CA ILE A 176 -4.08 6.82 -33.22
C ILE A 176 -5.30 7.38 -33.94
N SER A 177 -5.06 8.05 -35.06
CA SER A 177 -6.04 8.28 -36.13
C SER A 177 -5.37 7.88 -37.44
N ALA A 178 -6.09 7.12 -38.25
CA ALA A 178 -5.64 6.43 -39.44
C ALA A 178 -5.34 7.38 -40.61
N GLN A 179 -4.30 7.06 -41.40
CA GLN A 179 -4.37 6.81 -42.84
C GLN A 179 -2.97 6.54 -43.43
N SER A 180 -2.94 5.76 -44.50
CA SER A 180 -1.79 5.14 -45.17
C SER A 180 -1.55 5.83 -46.55
N PRO A 181 -0.59 5.43 -47.40
CA PRO A 181 0.81 5.87 -47.39
C PRO A 181 1.28 6.46 -48.75
N ALA A 182 2.40 7.20 -48.76
CA ALA A 182 3.24 7.37 -49.97
C ALA A 182 4.68 7.86 -49.65
N SER A 183 5.65 7.00 -50.03
CA SER A 183 7.00 7.21 -50.59
C SER A 183 7.99 8.31 -50.14
N SER A 184 9.27 7.88 -50.14
CA SER A 184 10.51 8.59 -50.52
C SER A 184 11.43 9.23 -49.45
N ALA A 185 12.53 8.49 -49.22
CA ALA A 185 13.94 8.90 -49.37
C ALA A 185 14.59 9.95 -48.43
N ARG A 186 15.49 9.42 -47.57
CA ARG A 186 16.96 9.70 -47.54
C ARG A 186 17.43 11.14 -47.22
N LYS A 187 17.95 11.35 -46.00
CA LYS A 187 19.37 11.67 -45.73
C LYS A 187 19.67 11.83 -44.24
N SER A 188 20.77 11.22 -43.83
CA SER A 188 21.41 11.34 -42.52
C SER A 188 21.99 12.74 -42.31
N GLN A 189 21.83 13.30 -41.12
CA GLN A 189 22.71 14.35 -40.63
C GLN A 189 22.98 14.16 -39.13
N VAL A 190 24.27 14.03 -38.85
CA VAL A 190 24.93 13.97 -37.55
C VAL A 190 24.85 15.35 -36.91
N VAL A 191 24.37 15.44 -35.66
CA VAL A 191 24.47 16.65 -34.84
C VAL A 191 25.30 16.34 -33.61
N GLN A 192 26.36 17.13 -33.44
CA GLN A 192 27.31 17.11 -32.34
C GLN A 192 26.66 17.59 -31.04
N GLU A 193 26.92 16.89 -29.94
CA GLU A 193 26.63 17.38 -28.59
C GLU A 193 27.70 18.39 -28.16
N ALA A 194 27.28 19.59 -27.79
CA ALA A 194 28.05 20.51 -26.96
C ALA A 194 27.12 21.17 -25.93
N PRO A 195 27.61 21.47 -24.72
CA PRO A 195 26.79 21.69 -23.54
C PRO A 195 26.38 23.16 -23.40
N PHE A 196 25.11 23.41 -23.06
CA PHE A 196 24.67 24.73 -22.57
C PHE A 196 23.82 24.59 -21.30
N PRO A 197 24.01 25.52 -20.34
CA PRO A 197 23.30 25.52 -19.07
C PRO A 197 21.91 26.14 -19.27
N THR A 198 20.86 25.40 -18.90
CA THR A 198 19.51 25.96 -18.81
C THR A 198 19.33 26.65 -17.47
N THR A 199 19.57 27.96 -17.45
CA THR A 199 19.11 28.87 -16.40
C THR A 199 17.59 29.03 -16.52
N GLY A 200 16.85 27.99 -16.18
CA GLY A 200 15.40 28.02 -15.99
C GLY A 200 15.11 28.15 -14.50
N GLN A 201 14.11 28.96 -14.13
CA GLN A 201 13.70 29.20 -12.74
C GLN A 201 13.52 27.87 -11.98
N ASP A 202 14.52 27.50 -11.19
CA ASP A 202 14.40 26.36 -10.28
C ASP A 202 13.44 26.78 -9.17
N GLY A 203 12.15 26.44 -9.34
CA GLY A 203 11.14 26.64 -8.31
C GLY A 203 11.53 25.98 -6.99
N THR A 204 10.85 26.36 -5.91
CA THR A 204 11.05 25.77 -4.57
C THR A 204 10.78 24.26 -4.61
N ALA A 205 11.51 23.53 -3.76
CA ALA A 205 11.32 22.10 -3.59
C ALA A 205 9.85 21.78 -3.26
N ASN A 206 9.32 20.72 -3.88
CA ASN A 206 7.96 20.24 -3.59
C ASN A 206 7.94 19.56 -2.20
N ASP A 207 6.79 19.56 -1.52
CA ASP A 207 6.57 18.93 -0.21
C ASP A 207 7.04 17.47 -0.17
N MET A 208 6.88 16.75 -1.28
CA MET A 208 7.38 15.36 -1.40
C MET A 208 8.91 15.28 -1.32
N GLN A 209 9.63 16.26 -1.90
CA GLN A 209 11.09 16.32 -1.84
C GLN A 209 11.57 16.72 -0.44
N VAL A 210 10.89 17.68 0.19
CA VAL A 210 11.17 18.09 1.58
C VAL A 210 10.92 16.92 2.55
N GLY A 211 9.81 16.20 2.40
CA GLY A 211 9.50 15.02 3.18
C GLY A 211 10.54 13.91 3.02
N ALA A 212 11.01 13.66 1.79
CA ALA A 212 12.08 12.71 1.52
C ALA A 212 13.40 13.09 2.21
N LEU A 213 13.74 14.39 2.22
CA LEU A 213 14.94 14.90 2.90
C LEU A 213 14.87 14.70 4.41
N HIS A 214 13.75 15.02 5.07
CA HIS A 214 13.58 14.76 6.51
C HIS A 214 13.69 13.27 6.84
N ALA A 215 13.06 12.40 6.04
CA ALA A 215 13.11 10.96 6.25
C ALA A 215 14.54 10.41 6.15
N LEU A 216 15.30 10.85 5.13
CA LEU A 216 16.70 10.43 4.93
C LEU A 216 17.64 11.01 6.00
N SER A 217 17.46 12.28 6.39
CA SER A 217 18.22 12.93 7.46
C SER A 217 18.04 12.20 8.79
N LYS A 218 16.79 11.89 9.15
CA LYS A 218 16.44 11.16 10.37
C LYS A 218 17.04 9.75 10.39
N ARG A 219 17.02 9.05 9.24
CA ARG A 219 17.60 7.72 9.11
C ARG A 219 19.12 7.71 9.31
N LEU A 220 19.79 8.77 8.88
CA LEU A 220 21.24 8.94 9.06
C LEU A 220 21.60 9.51 10.44
N GLY A 221 20.62 9.87 11.26
CA GLY A 221 20.84 10.50 12.56
C GLY A 221 21.52 11.87 12.48
N LYS A 222 21.39 12.56 11.35
CA LYS A 222 22.02 13.87 11.12
C LYS A 222 21.00 15.00 11.24
N ALA A 223 21.47 16.13 11.76
CA ALA A 223 20.70 17.37 11.77
C ALA A 223 20.60 17.96 10.36
N GLU A 224 19.51 18.67 10.07
CA GLU A 224 19.21 19.25 8.75
C GLU A 224 20.32 20.19 8.29
N GLU A 225 20.81 21.04 9.19
CA GLU A 225 21.91 21.97 8.92
C GLU A 225 23.19 21.24 8.50
N GLU A 226 23.51 20.12 9.16
CA GLU A 226 24.69 19.31 8.86
C GLU A 226 24.55 18.65 7.47
N VAL A 227 23.33 18.22 7.15
CA VAL A 227 22.98 17.60 5.88
C VAL A 227 23.07 18.60 4.73
N ILE A 228 22.56 19.82 4.91
CA ILE A 228 22.65 20.90 3.91
C ILE A 228 24.10 21.36 3.76
N LYS A 229 24.83 21.56 4.86
CA LYS A 229 26.23 22.00 4.83
C LYS A 229 27.14 21.00 4.09
N ASN A 230 26.93 19.70 4.32
CA ASN A 230 27.74 18.66 3.70
C ASN A 230 27.32 18.36 2.24
N GLY A 231 26.02 18.45 1.93
CA GLY A 231 25.47 18.13 0.61
C GLY A 231 25.49 19.30 -0.38
N LEU A 232 25.44 20.54 0.11
CA LEU A 232 25.41 21.77 -0.69
C LEU A 232 26.38 22.81 -0.11
N GLN A 233 27.67 22.61 -0.38
CA GLN A 233 28.73 23.51 0.06
C GLN A 233 28.48 24.92 -0.49
N GLY A 234 28.27 25.89 0.42
CA GLY A 234 28.12 27.31 0.07
C GLY A 234 26.70 27.81 -0.21
N SER A 235 25.65 26.99 0.00
CA SER A 235 24.28 27.45 -0.21
C SER A 235 23.80 28.50 0.81
N GLY A 236 24.44 28.58 1.99
CA GLY A 236 24.04 29.50 3.08
C GLY A 236 22.66 29.20 3.69
N LYS A 237 22.00 28.12 3.25
CA LYS A 237 20.66 27.72 3.69
C LYS A 237 20.77 26.79 4.89
N ALA A 238 19.85 26.92 5.84
CA ALA A 238 19.80 26.10 7.05
C ALA A 238 18.61 25.13 7.11
N VAL A 239 17.63 25.27 6.21
CA VAL A 239 16.35 24.54 6.27
C VAL A 239 15.95 24.01 4.90
N PHE A 240 15.38 22.79 4.85
CA PHE A 240 14.97 22.13 3.59
C PHE A 240 13.87 22.86 2.82
N SER A 241 13.00 23.61 3.50
CA SER A 241 11.89 24.34 2.88
C SER A 241 12.32 25.48 1.94
N VAL A 242 13.57 25.94 2.06
CA VAL A 242 14.13 27.06 1.27
C VAL A 242 14.97 26.54 0.09
N LEU A 243 15.07 25.21 -0.07
CA LEU A 243 15.82 24.61 -1.16
C LEU A 243 15.07 24.76 -2.49
N THR A 244 15.84 24.95 -3.55
CA THR A 244 15.32 24.82 -4.91
C THR A 244 15.12 23.34 -5.24
N LYS A 245 14.33 23.03 -6.27
CA LYS A 245 14.13 21.65 -6.74
C LYS A 245 15.45 20.97 -7.10
N SER A 246 16.36 21.68 -7.76
CA SER A 246 17.67 21.14 -8.18
C SER A 246 18.55 20.83 -6.97
N GLU A 247 18.61 21.74 -6.00
CA GLU A 247 19.30 21.55 -4.72
C GLU A 247 18.73 20.35 -3.96
N ALA A 248 17.41 20.23 -3.83
CA ALA A 248 16.77 19.11 -3.15
C ALA A 248 17.10 17.76 -3.82
N ILE A 249 17.11 17.70 -5.16
CA ILE A 249 17.47 16.49 -5.91
C ILE A 249 18.93 16.11 -5.66
N GLN A 250 19.86 17.07 -5.69
CA GLN A 250 21.28 16.83 -5.40
C GLN A 250 21.46 16.27 -3.99
N LEU A 251 20.75 16.85 -3.03
CA LEU A 251 20.87 16.50 -1.63
C LEU A 251 20.26 15.11 -1.33
N ILE A 252 19.14 14.75 -1.96
CA ILE A 252 18.59 13.39 -1.92
C ILE A 252 19.59 12.37 -2.46
N LYS A 253 20.23 12.64 -3.61
CA LYS A 253 21.24 11.75 -4.19
C LYS A 253 22.44 11.56 -3.24
N TYR A 254 22.96 12.66 -2.70
CA TYR A 254 24.06 12.63 -1.74
C TYR A 254 23.75 11.76 -0.51
N LEU A 255 22.55 11.88 0.07
CA LEU A 255 22.14 11.09 1.23
C LEU A 255 21.95 9.61 0.89
N GLN A 256 21.41 9.30 -0.29
CA GLN A 256 21.28 7.91 -0.76
C GLN A 256 22.65 7.24 -0.94
N GLU A 257 23.62 7.93 -1.54
CA GLU A 257 24.98 7.43 -1.68
C GLU A 257 25.68 7.23 -0.33
N THR A 258 25.52 8.18 0.59
CA THR A 258 26.10 8.10 1.94
C THR A 258 25.52 6.93 2.72
N ASN A 259 24.20 6.73 2.65
CA ASN A 259 23.52 5.59 3.27
C ASN A 259 24.01 4.25 2.70
N SER A 260 24.23 4.19 1.38
CA SER A 260 24.75 2.98 0.72
C SER A 260 26.18 2.65 1.16
N LYS A 261 27.05 3.67 1.33
CA LYS A 261 28.42 3.49 1.83
C LYS A 261 28.46 3.03 3.29
N ASN A 262 27.56 3.52 4.13
CA ASN A 262 27.47 3.07 5.53
C ASN A 262 26.99 1.62 5.64
N LEU A 263 26.12 1.16 4.73
CA LEU A 263 25.61 -0.20 4.73
C LEU A 263 26.67 -1.26 4.35
N ILE A 264 27.73 -0.86 3.64
CA ILE A 264 28.83 -1.75 3.22
C ILE A 264 29.93 -1.86 4.30
N ARG A 265 29.92 -0.99 5.32
CA ARG A 265 30.93 -0.96 6.39
C ARG A 265 30.53 -1.71 7.67
N VAL A 266 29.42 -2.44 7.65
CA VAL A 266 28.94 -3.30 8.76
C VAL A 266 29.20 -4.76 8.40
#